data_AF-A0A821FRT1-F1
#
_entry.id   AF-A0A821FRT1-F1
#
_cell.length_a   1.000
_cell.length_b   1.000
_cell.length_c   1.000
_cell.angle_alpha   90.00
_cell.angle_beta   90.00
_cell.angle_gamma   90.00
#
_symmetry.space_group_name_H-M   'P 1'
#
loop_
_entity.id
_entity.type
_entity.pdbx_description
1 polymer ?
#
loop_
_entity_poly.entity_id
_entity_poly.type
_entity_poly.pdbx_seq_one_letter_code
_entity_poly.pdbx_strand_id
1 'polypeptide(L)'
;MSSTNGLTSSITIYGGLPIFICGTLGNLLNIRLLWRTRRNPCAFIFLITSFINCIVLFYGLFTRILSVGFYLDWSTTNRIWCKTRTSFSQASFYISFTCSCLASIDRFLASCRQEKYRKLSRLSTAIWAVSLSIIFWLGLSIPYLVYLELLPSSTTGSTSCSLV
;
A
#
# COMPACT_ATOMS: atom_id res chain seq x y z
N MET A 1 -16.76 20.14 -18.00
CA MET A 1 -15.93 19.41 -17.01
C MET A 1 -16.67 19.10 -15.70
N SER A 2 -18.00 19.09 -15.66
CA SER A 2 -18.81 18.85 -14.44
C SER A 2 -19.32 17.40 -14.30
N SER A 3 -19.60 16.71 -15.42
CA SER A 3 -20.21 15.37 -15.37
C SER A 3 -19.27 14.25 -14.91
N THR A 4 -17.96 14.36 -15.18
CA THR A 4 -16.95 13.34 -14.81
C THR A 4 -16.60 13.35 -13.32
N ASN A 5 -16.69 14.51 -12.67
CA ASN A 5 -16.33 14.66 -11.26
C ASN A 5 -17.40 14.06 -10.33
N GLY A 6 -18.69 14.18 -10.70
CA GLY A 6 -19.79 13.54 -9.97
C GLY A 6 -19.76 12.01 -10.02
N LEU A 7 -19.43 11.46 -11.20
CA LEU A 7 -19.24 10.00 -11.39
C LEU A 7 -18.07 9.46 -10.56
N THR A 8 -16.92 10.14 -10.59
CA THR A 8 -15.72 9.72 -9.84
C THR A 8 -15.95 9.75 -8.33
N SER A 9 -16.67 10.76 -7.83
CA SER A 9 -17.02 10.89 -6.41
C SER A 9 -17.95 9.77 -5.96
N SER A 10 -18.98 9.49 -6.75
CA SER A 10 -19.93 8.41 -6.47
C SER A 10 -19.25 7.04 -6.43
N ILE A 11 -18.41 6.73 -7.43
CA ILE A 11 -17.66 5.46 -7.47
C ILE A 11 -16.69 5.35 -6.28
N THR A 12 -16.02 6.43 -5.93
CA THR A 12 -15.05 6.42 -4.82
C THR A 12 -15.75 6.20 -3.48
N ILE A 13 -16.93 6.77 -3.27
CA ILE A 13 -17.71 6.56 -2.05
C ILE A 13 -18.30 5.14 -2.04
N TYR A 14 -19.09 4.78 -3.04
CA TYR A 14 -19.82 3.51 -3.07
C TYR A 14 -18.90 2.29 -3.22
N GLY A 15 -17.78 2.42 -3.94
CA GLY A 15 -16.78 1.36 -4.05
C GLY A 15 -15.75 1.41 -2.92
N GLY A 16 -15.27 2.61 -2.57
CA GLY A 16 -14.18 2.77 -1.60
C GLY A 16 -14.56 2.45 -0.16
N LEU A 17 -15.75 2.84 0.31
CA LEU A 17 -16.19 2.56 1.69
C LEU A 17 -16.30 1.06 1.98
N PRO A 18 -16.99 0.25 1.16
CA PRO A 18 -17.04 -1.20 1.38
C PRO A 18 -15.66 -1.86 1.34
N ILE A 19 -14.79 -1.46 0.39
CA ILE A 19 -13.41 -1.97 0.30
C ILE A 19 -12.62 -1.60 1.57
N PHE A 20 -12.80 -0.38 2.08
CA PHE A 20 -12.15 0.07 3.29
C PHE A 20 -12.61 -0.73 4.52
N ILE A 21 -13.93 -0.89 4.71
CA ILE A 21 -14.50 -1.62 5.85
C ILE A 21 -14.13 -3.11 5.79
N CYS A 22 -14.45 -3.78 4.69
CA CYS A 22 -14.15 -5.20 4.54
C CYS A 22 -12.65 -5.47 4.54
N GLY A 23 -11.87 -4.62 3.88
CA GLY A 23 -10.42 -4.73 3.82
C GLY A 23 -9.75 -4.54 5.17
N THR A 24 -10.16 -3.54 5.96
CA THR A 24 -9.59 -3.33 7.30
C THR A 24 -9.94 -4.47 8.24
N LEU A 25 -11.22 -4.89 8.28
CA LEU A 25 -11.64 -6.04 9.09
C LEU A 25 -10.92 -7.32 8.69
N GLY A 26 -10.81 -7.61 7.39
CA GLY A 26 -10.10 -8.77 6.88
C GLY A 26 -8.62 -8.79 7.25
N ASN A 27 -7.92 -7.66 7.11
CA ASN A 27 -6.50 -7.58 7.49
C ASN A 27 -6.30 -7.66 9.01
N LEU A 28 -7.20 -7.10 9.83
CA LEU A 28 -7.13 -7.23 11.30
C LEU A 28 -7.32 -8.69 11.75
N LEU A 29 -8.27 -9.41 11.13
CA LEU A 29 -8.47 -10.84 11.38
C LEU A 29 -7.23 -11.65 10.97
N ASN A 30 -6.64 -11.36 9.81
CA ASN A 30 -5.40 -12.00 9.37
C ASN A 30 -4.25 -11.77 10.35
N ILE A 31 -4.05 -10.53 10.81
CA ILE A 31 -3.02 -10.21 11.80
C ILE A 31 -3.27 -11.03 13.07
N ARG A 32 -4.50 -11.04 13.59
CA ARG A 32 -4.87 -11.77 14.81
C ARG A 32 -4.57 -13.27 14.69
N LEU A 33 -4.95 -13.89 13.57
CA LEU A 33 -4.78 -15.32 13.32
C LEU A 33 -3.31 -15.69 13.11
N LEU A 34 -2.62 -14.96 12.23
CA LEU A 34 -1.23 -15.25 11.83
C LEU A 34 -0.22 -14.91 12.92
N TRP A 35 -0.56 -14.03 13.86
CA TRP A 35 0.32 -13.68 14.98
C TRP A 35 0.77 -14.92 15.77
N ARG A 36 -0.14 -15.89 15.95
CA ARG A 36 0.16 -17.14 16.67
C ARG A 36 1.09 -18.07 15.88
N THR A 37 1.03 -18.04 14.55
CA THR A 37 1.81 -18.92 13.66
C THR A 37 3.00 -18.21 13.01
N ARG A 38 3.38 -17.02 13.49
CA ARG A 38 4.46 -16.16 12.94
C ARG A 38 5.85 -16.79 12.83
N ARG A 39 6.07 -17.98 13.41
CA ARG A 39 7.32 -18.73 13.25
C ARG A 39 7.40 -19.46 11.90
N ASN A 40 6.27 -19.68 11.24
CA ASN A 40 6.21 -20.21 9.89
C ASN A 40 6.55 -19.09 8.87
N PRO A 41 7.46 -19.32 7.91
CA PRO A 41 7.91 -18.28 6.98
C PRO A 41 6.76 -17.68 6.15
N CYS A 42 5.92 -18.51 5.55
CA CYS A 42 4.75 -18.03 4.81
C CYS A 42 3.78 -17.23 5.70
N ALA A 43 3.48 -17.72 6.91
CA ALA A 43 2.61 -17.01 7.84
C ALA A 43 3.19 -15.65 8.25
N PHE A 44 4.51 -15.57 8.43
CA PHE A 44 5.22 -14.32 8.68
C PHE A 44 5.09 -13.34 7.51
N ILE A 45 5.30 -13.80 6.27
CA ILE A 45 5.16 -12.94 5.08
C ILE A 45 3.73 -12.41 4.99
N PHE A 46 2.71 -13.26 5.12
CA PHE A 46 1.31 -12.81 5.09
C PHE A 46 0.94 -11.86 6.23
N LEU A 47 1.52 -12.04 7.41
CA LEU A 47 1.33 -11.14 8.55
C LEU A 47 1.85 -9.75 8.21
N ILE A 48 3.07 -9.65 7.68
CA ILE A 48 3.65 -8.37 7.25
C ILE A 48 2.83 -7.75 6.12
N THR A 49 2.43 -8.54 5.10
CA THR A 49 1.53 -8.08 4.04
C THR A 49 0.23 -7.51 4.60
N SER A 50 -0.35 -8.12 5.65
CA SER A 50 -1.60 -7.64 6.26
C SER A 50 -1.40 -6.29 6.97
N PHE A 51 -0.26 -6.10 7.65
CA PHE A 51 0.09 -4.78 8.22
C PHE A 51 0.26 -3.71 7.15
N ILE A 52 0.97 -4.02 6.07
CA ILE A 52 1.19 -3.08 4.96
C ILE A 52 -0.13 -2.77 4.25
N ASN A 53 -1.00 -3.76 4.06
CA ASN A 53 -2.33 -3.54 3.50
C ASN A 53 -3.19 -2.62 4.38
N CYS A 54 -3.13 -2.74 5.71
CA CYS A 54 -3.78 -1.76 6.59
C CYS A 54 -3.25 -0.36 6.31
N ILE A 55 -1.94 -0.18 6.21
CA ILE A 55 -1.32 1.11 5.89
C ILE A 55 -1.80 1.64 4.53
N VAL A 56 -1.89 0.80 3.49
CA VAL A 56 -2.43 1.18 2.17
C VAL A 56 -3.89 1.65 2.29
N LEU A 57 -4.72 0.95 3.06
CA LEU A 57 -6.13 1.30 3.24
C LEU A 57 -6.29 2.64 3.97
N PHE A 58 -5.52 2.88 5.04
CA PHE A 58 -5.60 4.13 5.80
C PHE A 58 -4.93 5.31 5.09
N TYR A 59 -3.76 5.13 4.48
CA TYR A 59 -3.02 6.23 3.87
C TYR A 59 -3.42 6.50 2.42
N GLY A 60 -3.77 5.45 1.67
CA GLY A 60 -4.18 5.55 0.27
C GLY A 60 -5.68 5.73 0.13
N LEU A 61 -6.46 4.73 0.53
CA LEU A 61 -7.89 4.68 0.23
C LEU A 61 -8.71 5.66 1.08
N PHE A 62 -8.49 5.70 2.40
CA PHE A 62 -9.21 6.60 3.29
C PHE A 62 -8.94 8.07 2.96
N THR A 63 -7.68 8.44 2.68
CA THR A 63 -7.35 9.80 2.24
C THR A 63 -7.99 10.14 0.89
N ARG A 64 -8.14 9.17 -0.01
CA ARG A 64 -8.86 9.34 -1.29
C ARG A 64 -10.37 9.50 -1.09
N ILE A 65 -10.97 8.79 -0.15
CA ILE A 65 -12.38 8.94 0.19
C ILE A 65 -12.63 10.34 0.77
N LEU A 66 -11.78 10.84 1.67
CA LEU A 66 -11.89 12.20 2.21
C LEU A 66 -11.72 13.27 1.12
N SER A 67 -10.69 13.11 0.30
CA SER A 67 -10.32 14.00 -0.81
C SER A 67 -11.43 14.11 -1.85
N VAL A 68 -11.83 12.98 -2.44
CA VAL A 68 -12.75 12.95 -3.59
C VAL A 68 -14.21 12.86 -3.15
N GLY A 69 -14.49 12.16 -2.06
CA GLY A 69 -15.86 11.95 -1.57
C GLY A 69 -16.40 13.07 -0.69
N PHE A 70 -15.52 13.73 0.08
CA PHE A 70 -15.91 14.80 1.02
C PHE A 70 -15.26 16.16 0.71
N TYR A 71 -14.55 16.28 -0.41
CA TYR A 71 -13.85 17.51 -0.84
C TYR A 71 -12.85 18.06 0.20
N LEU A 72 -12.32 17.17 1.06
CA LEU A 72 -11.35 17.49 2.11
C LEU A 72 -9.93 17.12 1.65
N ASP A 73 -9.28 18.04 0.95
CA ASP A 73 -7.95 17.82 0.36
C ASP A 73 -6.80 18.40 1.17
N TRP A 74 -6.27 17.65 2.14
CA TRP A 74 -5.06 18.05 2.89
C TRP A 74 -3.80 18.21 2.04
N SER A 75 -3.77 17.63 0.83
CA SER A 75 -2.65 17.80 -0.11
C SER A 75 -2.58 19.21 -0.71
N THR A 76 -3.64 20.01 -0.60
CA THR A 76 -3.66 21.42 -1.05
C THR A 76 -3.07 22.37 -0.02
N THR A 77 -3.05 21.97 1.25
CA THR A 77 -2.60 22.79 2.38
C THR A 77 -1.18 22.43 2.83
N ASN A 78 -0.80 21.15 2.79
CA ASN A 78 0.46 20.68 3.37
C ASN A 78 1.39 20.05 2.31
N ARG A 79 2.58 20.65 2.14
CA ARG A 79 3.63 20.19 1.21
C ARG A 79 4.19 18.82 1.54
N ILE A 80 4.32 18.51 2.81
CA ILE A 80 4.78 17.19 3.25
C ILE A 80 3.73 16.14 2.91
N TRP A 81 2.44 16.46 3.08
CA TRP A 81 1.35 15.53 2.79
C TRP A 81 1.20 15.24 1.29
N CYS A 82 1.28 16.26 0.43
CA CYS A 82 1.29 16.10 -1.03
C CYS A 82 2.39 15.14 -1.51
N LYS A 83 3.63 15.35 -1.04
CA LYS A 83 4.78 14.51 -1.41
C LYS A 83 4.63 13.08 -0.90
N THR A 84 4.35 12.92 0.40
CA THR A 84 4.35 11.60 1.04
C THR A 84 3.15 10.74 0.65
N ARG A 85 1.96 11.32 0.42
CA ARG A 85 0.73 10.59 0.08
C ARG A 85 0.92 9.68 -1.13
N THR A 86 1.36 10.25 -2.24
CA THR A 86 1.46 9.51 -3.51
C THR A 86 2.60 8.50 -3.46
N SER A 87 3.79 8.93 -3.05
CA SER A 87 4.98 8.06 -2.98
C SER A 87 4.76 6.86 -2.05
N PHE A 88 4.24 7.12 -0.85
CA PHE A 88 4.06 6.07 0.15
C PHE A 88 2.93 5.12 -0.19
N SER A 89 1.82 5.62 -0.74
CA SER A 89 0.72 4.76 -1.18
C SER A 89 1.14 3.85 -2.33
N GLN A 90 1.91 4.36 -3.30
CA GLN A 90 2.44 3.54 -4.40
C GLN A 90 3.44 2.51 -3.90
N ALA A 91 4.43 2.92 -3.10
CA ALA A 91 5.42 2.02 -2.54
C ALA A 91 4.76 0.88 -1.75
N SER A 92 3.79 1.21 -0.89
CA SER A 92 3.07 0.23 -0.07
C SER A 92 2.28 -0.76 -0.93
N PHE A 93 1.65 -0.31 -2.03
CA PHE A 93 0.97 -1.19 -2.97
C PHE A 93 1.92 -2.21 -3.62
N TYR A 94 3.07 -1.74 -4.12
CA TYR A 94 4.08 -2.62 -4.73
C TYR A 94 4.68 -3.60 -3.71
N ILE A 95 4.94 -3.14 -2.49
CA ILE A 95 5.43 -4.02 -1.42
C ILE A 95 4.41 -5.12 -1.11
N SER A 96 3.12 -4.78 -0.96
CA SER A 96 2.06 -5.77 -0.73
C SER A 96 1.96 -6.80 -1.86
N PHE A 97 2.07 -6.34 -3.10
CA PHE A 97 2.08 -7.22 -4.27
C PHE A 97 3.29 -8.17 -4.25
N THR A 98 4.50 -7.63 -4.09
CA THR A 98 5.73 -8.43 -4.02
C THR A 98 5.70 -9.42 -2.86
N CYS A 99 5.24 -9.01 -1.67
CA CYS A 99 5.12 -9.93 -0.53
C CYS A 99 4.11 -11.06 -0.79
N SER A 100 3.01 -10.78 -1.50
CA SER A 100 2.06 -11.81 -1.91
C SER A 100 2.70 -12.82 -2.89
N CYS A 101 3.50 -12.33 -3.85
CA CYS A 101 4.28 -13.20 -4.73
C CYS A 101 5.30 -14.04 -3.93
N LEU A 102 6.02 -13.43 -2.99
CA LEU A 102 6.99 -14.12 -2.12
C LEU A 102 6.32 -15.20 -1.27
N ALA A 103 5.11 -14.95 -0.74
CA ALA A 103 4.36 -15.95 0.01
C ALA A 103 4.00 -17.17 -0.86
N SER A 104 3.61 -16.94 -2.11
CA SER A 104 3.35 -18.01 -3.08
C SER A 104 4.62 -18.80 -3.43
N ILE A 105 5.75 -18.10 -3.64
CA ILE A 105 7.05 -18.74 -3.88
C ILE A 105 7.47 -19.57 -2.67
N ASP A 106 7.33 -19.05 -1.45
CA ASP A 106 7.67 -19.78 -0.22
C ASP A 106 6.85 -21.06 -0.09
N ARG A 107 5.55 -21.00 -0.41
CA ARG A 107 4.68 -22.19 -0.44
C ARG A 107 5.10 -23.20 -1.49
N PHE A 108 5.45 -22.74 -2.69
CA PHE A 108 5.98 -23.61 -3.74
C PHE A 108 7.26 -24.30 -3.27
N LEU A 109 8.23 -23.55 -2.74
CA LEU A 109 9.51 -24.08 -2.23
C LEU A 109 9.31 -25.06 -1.07
N ALA A 110 8.36 -24.80 -0.18
CA ALA A 110 8.00 -25.71 0.91
C ALA A 110 7.40 -27.02 0.41
N SER A 111 6.67 -26.99 -0.71
CA SER A 111 6.05 -28.17 -1.34
C SER A 111 7.01 -29.00 -2.19
N CYS A 112 8.19 -28.45 -2.56
CA CYS A 112 9.17 -29.16 -3.37
C CYS A 112 9.76 -30.39 -2.66
N ARG A 113 9.92 -31.49 -3.42
CA ARG A 113 10.52 -32.74 -2.89
C ARG A 113 12.03 -32.65 -2.65
N GLN A 114 12.72 -31.76 -3.35
CA GLN A 114 14.17 -31.59 -3.21
C GLN A 114 14.49 -30.75 -1.96
N GLU A 115 15.37 -31.29 -1.10
CA GLU A 115 15.73 -30.62 0.15
C GLU A 115 16.39 -29.26 -0.02
N LYS A 116 17.14 -29.06 -1.12
CA LYS A 116 17.80 -27.79 -1.43
C LYS A 116 16.79 -26.64 -1.51
N TYR A 117 15.65 -26.87 -2.17
CA TYR A 117 14.59 -25.87 -2.31
C TYR A 117 13.79 -25.70 -1.02
N ARG A 118 13.51 -26.79 -0.30
CA ARG A 118 12.82 -26.72 1.01
C ARG A 118 13.62 -25.94 2.05
N LYS A 119 14.96 -26.02 2.01
CA LYS A 119 15.85 -25.25 2.91
C LYS A 119 15.78 -23.74 2.67
N LEU A 120 15.29 -23.28 1.51
CA LEU A 120 15.08 -21.84 1.26
C LEU A 120 13.84 -21.31 1.99
N SER A 121 12.83 -22.16 2.23
CA SER A 121 11.64 -21.83 3.04
C SER A 121 11.97 -21.84 4.54
N ARG A 122 12.80 -20.88 4.95
CA ARG A 122 13.18 -20.63 6.34
C ARG A 122 12.74 -19.23 6.73
N LEU A 123 12.39 -19.07 8.01
CA LEU A 123 11.99 -17.78 8.55
C LEU A 123 13.06 -16.70 8.33
N SER A 124 14.34 -17.04 8.47
CA SER A 124 15.45 -16.13 8.18
C SER A 124 15.43 -15.60 6.75
N THR A 125 15.22 -16.50 5.76
CA THR A 125 15.15 -16.13 4.35
C THR A 125 13.94 -15.24 4.07
N ALA A 126 12.79 -15.57 4.67
CA ALA A 126 11.57 -14.78 4.54
C ALA A 126 11.75 -13.35 5.11
N ILE A 127 12.38 -13.21 6.28
CA ILE A 127 12.68 -11.90 6.87
C ILE A 127 13.57 -11.10 5.93
N TRP A 128 14.66 -11.69 5.40
CA TRP A 128 15.56 -11.01 4.47
C TRP A 128 14.85 -10.61 3.18
N ALA A 129 14.06 -11.50 2.56
CA ALA A 129 13.35 -11.22 1.32
C ALA A 129 12.33 -10.09 1.47
N VAL A 130 11.55 -10.09 2.57
CA VAL A 130 10.59 -9.02 2.88
C VAL A 130 11.30 -7.70 3.14
N SER A 131 12.38 -7.72 3.92
CA SER A 131 13.16 -6.52 4.26
C SER A 131 13.77 -5.88 3.01
N LEU A 132 14.38 -6.69 2.14
CA LEU A 132 14.93 -6.23 0.86
C LEU A 132 13.85 -5.65 -0.04
N SER A 133 12.66 -6.28 -0.09
CA SER A 133 11.53 -5.78 -0.88
C SER A 133 11.06 -4.41 -0.39
N ILE A 134 10.93 -4.23 0.93
CA ILE A 134 10.54 -2.95 1.54
C ILE A 134 11.57 -1.87 1.19
N ILE A 135 12.86 -2.14 1.40
CA ILE A 135 13.95 -1.18 1.15
C ILE A 135 13.99 -0.81 -0.34
N PHE A 136 13.89 -1.79 -1.24
CA PHE A 136 13.91 -1.57 -2.68
C PHE A 136 12.78 -0.66 -3.15
N TRP A 137 11.53 -0.96 -2.76
CA TRP A 137 10.38 -0.17 -3.18
C TRP A 137 10.33 1.22 -2.53
N LEU A 138 10.75 1.34 -1.27
CA LEU A 138 10.90 2.66 -0.64
C LEU A 138 11.97 3.48 -1.34
N GLY A 139 13.12 2.88 -1.69
CA GLY A 139 14.18 3.54 -2.45
C GLY A 139 13.72 4.05 -3.81
N LEU A 140 12.97 3.23 -4.56
CA LEU A 140 12.39 3.62 -5.85
C LEU A 140 11.30 4.70 -5.72
N SER A 141 10.72 4.90 -4.54
CA SER A 141 9.72 5.96 -4.30
C SER A 141 10.34 7.32 -3.96
N ILE A 142 11.65 7.37 -3.69
CA ILE A 142 12.38 8.62 -3.35
C ILE A 142 12.29 9.67 -4.47
N PRO A 143 12.49 9.35 -5.77
CA PRO A 143 12.38 10.34 -6.84
C PRO A 143 11.03 11.05 -6.82
N TYR A 144 9.93 10.33 -6.61
CA TYR A 144 8.61 10.94 -6.49
C TYR A 144 8.52 11.96 -5.34
N LEU A 145 9.20 11.73 -4.21
CA LEU A 145 9.26 12.72 -3.11
C LEU A 145 10.00 14.01 -3.50
N VAL A 146 10.95 13.92 -4.42
CA VAL A 146 11.72 15.07 -4.90
C VAL A 146 10.93 15.87 -5.92
N TYR A 147 10.33 15.19 -6.92
CA TYR A 147 9.67 15.83 -8.07
C TYR A 147 8.21 16.28 -7.83
N LEU A 148 7.54 15.84 -6.76
CA LEU A 148 6.18 16.30 -6.43
C LEU A 148 6.20 17.66 -5.74
N GLU A 149 5.60 18.69 -6.34
CA GLU A 149 5.46 20.00 -5.68
C GLU A 149 4.00 20.47 -5.61
N LEU A 150 3.71 21.36 -4.64
CA LEU A 150 2.47 22.12 -4.67
C LEU A 150 2.67 23.28 -5.63
N LEU A 151 1.94 23.23 -6.73
CA LEU A 151 1.90 24.32 -7.69
C LEU A 151 0.56 25.05 -7.55
N PRO A 152 0.56 26.40 -7.43
CA PRO A 152 -0.66 27.17 -7.59
C PRO A 152 -1.13 27.09 -9.06
N SER A 153 -2.38 26.69 -9.31
CA SER A 153 -2.95 26.72 -10.66
C SER A 153 -3.28 28.16 -11.04
N SER A 154 -2.60 28.68 -12.07
CA SER A 154 -2.76 30.05 -12.58
C SER A 154 -4.17 30.37 -13.11
N THR A 155 -4.98 29.34 -13.38
CA THR A 155 -6.34 29.46 -13.95
C THR A 155 -7.46 29.52 -12.91
N THR A 156 -7.26 28.97 -11.71
CA THR A 156 -8.32 28.83 -10.68
C THR A 156 -7.90 29.35 -9.31
N GLY A 157 -6.63 29.71 -9.10
CA GLY A 157 -6.09 30.10 -7.80
C GLY A 157 -5.98 28.94 -6.79
N SER A 158 -6.37 27.72 -7.18
CA SER A 158 -6.31 26.52 -6.34
C SER A 158 -4.93 25.87 -6.41
N THR A 159 -4.40 25.45 -5.25
CA THR A 159 -3.14 24.69 -5.17
C THR A 159 -3.37 23.22 -5.49
N SER A 160 -2.53 22.65 -6.35
CA SER A 160 -2.59 21.23 -6.74
C SER A 160 -1.22 20.57 -6.64
N CYS A 161 -1.20 19.31 -6.24
CA CYS A 161 0.01 18.50 -6.12
C CYS A 161 0.34 17.88 -7.49
N SER A 162 1.38 18.38 -8.16
CA SER A 162 1.73 17.99 -9.53
C SER A 162 3.24 17.73 -9.67
N LEU A 163 3.61 16.93 -10.68
CA LEU A 163 5.01 16.72 -11.05
C LEU A 163 5.57 17.98 -11.73
N VAL A 164 6.77 18.38 -11.32
CA VAL A 164 7.55 19.47 -11.93
C VAL A 164 8.52 18.92 -12.98
#